data_AF-A0A9D9WTC0-F1
#
_entry.id   AF-A0A9D9WTC0-F1
#
_cell.length_a   1.000
_cell.length_b   1.000
_cell.length_c   1.000
_cell.angle_alpha   90.00
_cell.angle_beta   90.00
_cell.angle_gamma   90.00
#
_symmetry.space_group_name_H-M   'P 1'
#
loop_
_entity.id
_entity.type
_entity.pdbx_description
1 polymer ?
#
loop_
_entity_poly.entity_id
_entity_poly.type
_entity_poly.pdbx_seq_one_letter_code
_entity_poly.pdbx_strand_id
1 'polypeptide(L)'
;MKTKRAMILVSTDPESERLGSSDLLKSLKDTLEAFQLTDEVDIAPITDVERSTILPFVIVYPEAAVYGPVKASDANYLIEEHLYKGRIAEDLLAPPKELTGQIGSLRAHKGYNPAEQRIVLERAGRIDPENIEEYITHNGYEALGKALTEMTPEQVIEIVEKSGLQGRGGAGFPVWRKWKFVRGAAGDKKYVVCNADESEPGTFKDRIVLEGDPHVVLESMALAGYAVGADEGYIYIRGEYGLAYKRLKHAIEQAEEFGFLGKNIFNSNFNFHIHMH
;
A
#
# COMPACT_ATOMS: atom_id res chain seq x y z
N MET A 1 6.62 5.48 -18.13
CA MET A 1 6.86 4.20 -17.46
C MET A 1 5.48 3.65 -17.16
N LYS A 2 5.09 2.53 -17.79
CA LYS A 2 3.74 1.96 -17.60
C LYS A 2 3.63 1.43 -16.17
N THR A 3 2.48 1.64 -15.52
CA THR A 3 2.16 1.07 -14.21
C THR A 3 2.27 -0.45 -14.28
N LYS A 4 2.93 -1.07 -13.31
CA LYS A 4 2.93 -2.53 -13.15
C LYS A 4 1.64 -2.92 -12.43
N ARG A 5 0.86 -3.85 -12.97
CA ARG A 5 -0.40 -4.30 -12.38
C ARG A 5 -0.21 -5.41 -11.35
N ALA A 6 0.94 -6.09 -11.37
CA ALA A 6 1.23 -7.20 -10.47
C ALA A 6 2.72 -7.25 -10.10
N MET A 7 3.01 -7.88 -8.96
CA MET A 7 4.39 -8.12 -8.50
C MET A 7 4.52 -9.56 -8.01
N ILE A 8 5.55 -10.25 -8.47
CA ILE A 8 5.92 -11.59 -8.05
C ILE A 8 7.10 -11.51 -7.09
N LEU A 9 6.95 -12.02 -5.87
CA LEU A 9 8.05 -12.22 -4.94
C LEU A 9 8.45 -13.69 -4.92
N VAL A 10 9.75 -13.98 -5.01
CA VAL A 10 10.28 -15.35 -5.03
C VAL A 10 11.24 -15.53 -3.86
N SER A 11 11.10 -16.60 -3.08
CA SER A 11 12.03 -16.89 -1.98
C SER A 11 13.40 -17.30 -2.51
N THR A 12 14.46 -16.61 -2.04
CA THR A 12 15.86 -16.85 -2.44
C THR A 12 16.79 -16.92 -1.23
N ASP A 13 16.28 -17.36 -0.08
CA ASP A 13 17.11 -17.75 1.06
C ASP A 13 17.96 -19.00 0.72
N PRO A 14 19.03 -19.32 1.47
CA PRO A 14 19.95 -20.40 1.13
C PRO A 14 19.28 -21.78 0.95
N GLU A 15 18.19 -22.04 1.67
CA GLU A 15 17.45 -23.30 1.56
C GLU A 15 16.58 -23.29 0.30
N SER A 16 15.91 -22.18 -0.02
CA SER A 16 15.24 -22.00 -1.31
C SER A 16 16.19 -22.15 -2.49
N GLU A 17 17.41 -21.59 -2.41
CA GLU A 17 18.43 -21.76 -3.46
C GLU A 17 18.82 -23.23 -3.63
N ARG A 18 19.03 -23.96 -2.52
CA ARG A 18 19.30 -25.40 -2.53
C ARG A 18 18.17 -26.21 -3.19
N LEU A 19 16.93 -25.73 -3.05
CA LEU A 19 15.73 -26.33 -3.62
C LEU A 19 15.41 -25.83 -5.04
N GLY A 20 16.25 -24.98 -5.64
CA GLY A 20 16.16 -24.59 -7.04
C GLY A 20 15.44 -23.26 -7.31
N SER A 21 15.40 -22.34 -6.35
CA SER A 21 14.76 -21.02 -6.54
C SER A 21 15.39 -20.19 -7.66
N SER A 22 16.69 -20.34 -7.94
CA SER A 22 17.37 -19.69 -9.06
C SER A 22 16.80 -20.12 -10.42
N ASP A 23 16.54 -21.41 -10.58
CA ASP A 23 15.93 -21.95 -11.80
C ASP A 23 14.46 -21.53 -11.92
N LEU A 24 13.75 -21.49 -10.78
CA LEU A 24 12.38 -20.96 -10.72
C LEU A 24 12.32 -19.49 -11.15
N LEU A 25 13.20 -18.64 -10.61
CA LEU A 25 13.23 -17.21 -10.92
C LEU A 25 13.55 -16.95 -12.39
N LYS A 26 14.47 -17.74 -12.96
CA LYS A 26 14.73 -17.72 -14.41
C LYS A 26 13.50 -18.15 -15.20
N SER A 27 12.88 -19.27 -14.84
CA SER A 27 11.71 -19.81 -15.55
C SER A 27 10.51 -18.85 -15.50
N LEU A 28 10.29 -18.16 -14.38
CA LEU A 28 9.26 -17.14 -14.26
C LEU A 28 9.52 -15.95 -15.18
N LYS A 29 10.78 -15.48 -15.28
CA LYS A 29 11.16 -14.40 -16.21
C LYS A 29 10.95 -14.80 -17.66
N ASP A 30 11.46 -15.97 -18.05
CA ASP A 30 11.34 -16.49 -19.42
C ASP A 30 9.85 -16.67 -19.80
N THR A 31 9.01 -17.10 -18.85
CA THR A 31 7.56 -17.25 -19.06
C THR A 31 6.86 -15.90 -19.17
N LEU A 32 7.20 -14.91 -18.33
CA LEU A 32 6.64 -13.55 -18.44
C LEU A 32 6.94 -12.92 -19.81
N GLU A 33 8.14 -13.14 -20.34
CA GLU A 33 8.51 -12.70 -21.70
C GLU A 33 7.67 -13.42 -22.76
N ALA A 34 7.47 -14.74 -22.64
CA ALA A 34 6.66 -15.51 -23.57
C ALA A 34 5.19 -15.04 -23.62
N PHE A 35 4.64 -14.63 -22.48
CA PHE A 35 3.29 -14.06 -22.38
C PHE A 35 3.23 -12.55 -22.64
N GLN A 36 4.35 -11.90 -22.94
CA GLN A 36 4.47 -10.44 -23.15
C GLN A 36 4.02 -9.60 -21.93
N LEU A 37 4.19 -10.14 -20.73
CA LEU A 37 3.78 -9.51 -19.46
C LEU A 37 4.91 -8.72 -18.78
N THR A 38 6.12 -8.71 -19.34
CA THR A 38 7.31 -8.07 -18.75
C THR A 38 7.12 -6.57 -18.48
N ASP A 39 6.30 -5.89 -19.28
CA ASP A 39 5.97 -4.47 -19.10
C ASP A 39 4.91 -4.22 -18.02
N GLU A 40 4.18 -5.25 -17.58
CA GLU A 40 3.04 -5.17 -16.67
C GLU A 40 3.30 -5.80 -15.31
N VAL A 41 4.29 -6.70 -15.19
CA VAL A 41 4.58 -7.48 -13.99
C VAL A 41 6.03 -7.28 -13.58
N ASP A 42 6.26 -6.99 -12.30
CA ASP A 42 7.61 -6.98 -11.72
C ASP A 42 7.89 -8.28 -10.99
N ILE A 43 9.16 -8.68 -10.93
CA ILE A 43 9.62 -9.84 -10.16
C ILE A 43 10.79 -9.44 -9.26
N ALA A 44 10.71 -9.80 -7.98
CA ALA A 44 11.74 -9.48 -6.99
C ALA A 44 12.07 -10.70 -6.12
N PRO A 45 13.35 -10.92 -5.79
CA PRO A 45 13.74 -11.91 -4.79
C PRO A 45 13.42 -11.39 -3.38
N ILE A 46 13.05 -12.31 -2.48
CA ILE A 46 12.86 -12.03 -1.05
C ILE A 46 13.54 -13.10 -0.20
N THR A 47 13.80 -12.76 1.06
CA THR A 47 14.26 -13.71 2.07
C THR A 47 13.20 -13.81 3.16
N ASP A 48 12.78 -15.02 3.49
CA ASP A 48 11.80 -15.32 4.53
C ASP A 48 12.23 -16.60 5.24
N VAL A 49 12.29 -16.54 6.57
CA VAL A 49 12.83 -17.62 7.42
C VAL A 49 11.69 -18.40 8.10
N GLU A 50 10.44 -17.95 7.99
CA GLU A 50 9.30 -18.57 8.70
C GLU A 50 8.68 -19.74 7.91
N ARG A 51 8.61 -19.65 6.59
CA ARG A 51 7.86 -20.59 5.70
C ARG A 51 8.71 -21.74 5.15
N SER A 52 9.49 -22.37 6.02
CA SER A 52 10.49 -23.40 5.63
C SER A 52 9.94 -24.66 4.96
N THR A 53 8.65 -24.97 5.12
CA THR A 53 8.00 -26.20 4.62
C THR A 53 7.49 -26.11 3.20
N ILE A 54 7.37 -24.89 2.65
CA ILE A 54 6.83 -24.62 1.31
C ILE A 54 7.86 -23.96 0.39
N LEU A 55 9.15 -24.03 0.74
CA LEU A 55 10.22 -23.49 -0.10
C LEU A 55 10.45 -24.34 -1.36
N PRO A 56 10.81 -23.71 -2.50
CA PRO A 56 10.71 -22.28 -2.77
C PRO A 56 9.24 -21.87 -2.88
N PHE A 57 8.89 -20.70 -2.34
CA PHE A 57 7.54 -20.16 -2.45
C PHE A 57 7.52 -18.90 -3.33
N VAL A 58 6.34 -18.63 -3.87
CA VAL A 58 6.06 -17.45 -4.69
C VAL A 58 4.88 -16.71 -4.10
N ILE A 59 4.99 -15.38 -3.98
CA ILE A 59 3.85 -14.51 -3.62
C ILE A 59 3.50 -13.68 -4.84
N VAL A 60 2.24 -13.68 -5.23
CA VAL A 60 1.75 -12.82 -6.32
C VAL A 60 0.84 -11.74 -5.76
N TYR A 61 1.26 -10.49 -5.94
CA TYR A 61 0.49 -9.29 -5.69
C TYR A 61 -0.25 -8.85 -6.96
N PRO A 62 -1.44 -8.23 -6.84
CA PRO A 62 -1.95 -7.69 -5.59
C PRO A 62 -2.63 -8.73 -4.69
N GLU A 63 -3.08 -9.88 -5.20
CA GLU A 63 -3.89 -10.88 -4.45
C GLU A 63 -3.23 -11.47 -3.19
N ALA A 64 -1.96 -11.19 -2.98
CA ALA A 64 -1.10 -11.76 -1.94
C ALA A 64 -1.24 -13.29 -1.88
N ALA A 65 -1.45 -13.92 -3.05
CA ALA A 65 -1.59 -15.35 -3.14
C ALA A 65 -0.22 -16.00 -2.93
N VAL A 66 -0.14 -16.87 -1.93
CA VAL A 66 1.08 -17.60 -1.60
C VAL A 66 1.00 -18.98 -2.24
N TYR A 67 1.99 -19.27 -3.08
CA TYR A 67 2.16 -20.53 -3.76
C TYR A 67 3.40 -21.22 -3.23
N GLY A 68 3.32 -22.52 -2.99
CA GLY A 68 4.47 -23.26 -2.49
C GLY A 68 4.15 -24.68 -2.05
N PRO A 69 5.08 -25.63 -2.22
CA PRO A 69 6.37 -25.48 -2.90
C PRO A 69 6.22 -25.36 -4.43
N VAL A 70 6.94 -24.41 -5.03
CA VAL A 70 6.89 -24.13 -6.48
C VAL A 70 8.20 -24.56 -7.14
N LYS A 71 8.11 -25.33 -8.23
CA LYS A 71 9.27 -25.73 -9.05
C LYS A 71 9.34 -24.89 -10.30
N ALA A 72 10.52 -24.85 -10.92
CA ALA A 72 10.71 -24.17 -12.21
C ALA A 72 9.71 -24.65 -13.29
N SER A 73 9.36 -25.93 -13.30
CA SER A 73 8.35 -26.50 -14.22
C SER A 73 6.96 -25.90 -14.07
N ASP A 74 6.65 -25.34 -12.90
CA ASP A 74 5.31 -24.85 -12.55
C ASP A 74 5.12 -23.39 -12.97
N ALA A 75 6.21 -22.71 -13.38
CA ALA A 75 6.20 -21.31 -13.78
C ALA A 75 5.18 -21.02 -14.90
N ASN A 76 5.12 -21.87 -15.94
CA ASN A 76 4.17 -21.68 -17.03
C ASN A 76 2.72 -21.67 -16.52
N TYR A 77 2.35 -22.67 -15.71
CA TYR A 77 1.01 -22.78 -15.16
C TYR A 77 0.66 -21.59 -14.24
N LEU A 78 1.59 -21.20 -13.37
CA LEU A 78 1.40 -20.08 -12.45
C LEU A 78 1.14 -18.76 -13.18
N ILE A 79 1.97 -18.44 -14.17
CA ILE A 79 1.84 -17.21 -14.97
C ILE A 79 0.56 -17.26 -15.83
N GLU A 80 0.29 -18.40 -16.46
CA GLU A 80 -0.88 -18.57 -17.32
C GLU A 80 -2.20 -18.43 -16.54
N GLU A 81 -2.36 -19.12 -15.41
CA GLU A 81 -3.60 -19.03 -14.63
C GLU A 81 -3.71 -17.69 -13.90
N HIS A 82 -2.72 -17.31 -13.09
CA HIS A 82 -2.85 -16.12 -12.24
C HIS A 82 -2.73 -14.84 -13.03
N LEU A 83 -1.67 -14.66 -13.81
CA LEU A 83 -1.39 -13.35 -14.39
C LEU A 83 -2.06 -13.15 -15.75
N TYR A 84 -2.07 -14.18 -16.60
CA TYR A 84 -2.65 -14.09 -17.93
C TYR A 84 -4.17 -14.25 -17.91
N LYS A 85 -4.70 -15.31 -17.27
CA LYS A 85 -6.15 -15.56 -17.17
C LYS A 85 -6.83 -14.84 -16.00
N GLY A 86 -6.08 -14.33 -15.02
CA GLY A 86 -6.62 -13.61 -13.86
C GLY A 86 -7.28 -14.52 -12.81
N ARG A 87 -6.92 -15.81 -12.74
CA ARG A 87 -7.51 -16.80 -11.82
C ARG A 87 -6.45 -17.42 -10.92
N ILE A 88 -6.80 -17.75 -9.69
CA ILE A 88 -5.85 -18.37 -8.77
C ILE A 88 -5.41 -19.74 -9.29
N ALA A 89 -4.09 -19.99 -9.27
CA ALA A 89 -3.50 -21.28 -9.61
C ALA A 89 -3.70 -22.27 -8.46
N GLU A 90 -4.91 -22.79 -8.32
CA GLU A 90 -5.37 -23.56 -7.14
C GLU A 90 -4.45 -24.73 -6.78
N ASP A 91 -3.87 -25.41 -7.79
CA ASP A 91 -3.01 -26.58 -7.59
C ASP A 91 -1.66 -26.25 -6.92
N LEU A 92 -1.25 -24.98 -6.93
CA LEU A 92 0.00 -24.51 -6.33
C LEU A 92 -0.22 -23.76 -5.02
N LEU A 93 -1.47 -23.50 -4.62
CA LEU A 93 -1.78 -22.70 -3.42
C LEU A 93 -1.17 -23.34 -2.17
N ALA A 94 -0.47 -22.53 -1.39
CA ALA A 94 0.08 -22.98 -0.12
C ALA A 94 -1.04 -23.39 0.86
N PRO A 95 -0.87 -24.47 1.65
CA PRO A 95 -1.87 -24.91 2.60
C PRO A 95 -2.21 -23.82 3.64
N PRO A 96 -3.48 -23.69 4.07
CA PRO A 96 -3.88 -22.65 5.03
C PRO A 96 -3.09 -22.62 6.36
N LYS A 97 -2.54 -23.77 6.77
CA LYS A 97 -1.72 -23.91 7.99
C LYS A 97 -0.31 -23.33 7.84
N GLU A 98 0.17 -23.18 6.61
CA GLU A 98 1.44 -22.55 6.27
C GLU A 98 1.26 -21.04 6.00
N LEU A 99 0.01 -20.59 5.95
CA LEU A 99 -0.36 -19.16 5.94
C LEU A 99 -0.34 -18.55 7.35
N THR A 100 -0.28 -19.37 8.41
CA THR A 100 -0.26 -18.91 9.80
C THR A 100 1.16 -18.59 10.30
N GLY A 101 1.72 -17.48 9.80
CA GLY A 101 2.75 -16.66 10.46
C GLY A 101 2.10 -15.39 11.03
N GLN A 102 2.79 -14.23 11.13
CA GLN A 102 2.20 -12.94 11.56
C GLN A 102 0.95 -12.45 10.77
N ILE A 103 0.44 -13.24 9.82
CA ILE A 103 -0.71 -13.01 8.94
C ILE A 103 -1.82 -14.08 9.14
N GLY A 104 -1.76 -14.85 10.24
CA GLY A 104 -2.55 -16.08 10.44
C GLY A 104 -3.96 -15.99 11.03
N SER A 105 -4.60 -14.83 11.16
CA SER A 105 -5.99 -14.80 11.66
C SER A 105 -6.87 -13.93 10.78
N LEU A 106 -7.89 -14.52 10.13
CA LEU A 106 -9.28 -14.05 10.10
C LEU A 106 -10.16 -14.97 9.22
N ARG A 107 -11.40 -15.18 9.65
CA ARG A 107 -12.35 -16.18 9.12
C ARG A 107 -13.05 -15.73 7.84
N ALA A 108 -13.34 -16.73 7.00
CA ALA A 108 -13.85 -16.65 5.63
C ALA A 108 -15.22 -15.95 5.44
N HIS A 109 -15.34 -15.21 4.33
CA HIS A 109 -16.57 -15.09 3.54
C HIS A 109 -16.25 -15.55 2.10
N LYS A 110 -17.20 -16.27 1.46
CA LYS A 110 -17.03 -16.92 0.16
C LYS A 110 -16.76 -15.89 -0.95
N GLY A 111 -15.67 -16.09 -1.70
CA GLY A 111 -15.36 -15.36 -2.94
C GLY A 111 -14.07 -14.53 -2.94
N TYR A 112 -13.32 -14.51 -1.84
CA TYR A 112 -12.06 -13.77 -1.69
C TYR A 112 -10.94 -14.71 -1.22
N ASN A 113 -9.70 -14.48 -1.67
CA ASN A 113 -8.52 -15.13 -1.09
C ASN A 113 -8.44 -14.74 0.41
N PRO A 114 -8.56 -15.68 1.37
CA PRO A 114 -8.74 -15.37 2.79
C PRO A 114 -7.50 -14.78 3.51
N ALA A 115 -6.37 -14.63 2.83
CA ALA A 115 -5.09 -14.32 3.47
C ALA A 115 -4.80 -12.81 3.65
N GLU A 116 -5.50 -11.91 2.94
CA GLU A 116 -5.19 -10.48 2.97
C GLU A 116 -6.42 -9.62 3.28
N GLN A 117 -6.38 -8.90 4.41
CA GLN A 117 -7.25 -7.77 4.63
C GLN A 117 -6.61 -6.50 4.05
N ARG A 118 -7.00 -6.16 2.82
CA ARG A 118 -6.58 -4.91 2.18
C ARG A 118 -7.34 -3.72 2.76
N ILE A 119 -6.86 -3.21 3.88
CA ILE A 119 -7.36 -1.97 4.47
C ILE A 119 -6.67 -0.77 3.81
N VAL A 120 -5.33 -0.74 3.80
CA VAL A 120 -4.56 0.36 3.20
C VAL A 120 -4.52 0.25 1.67
N LEU A 121 -4.54 -0.98 1.14
CA LEU A 121 -4.47 -1.28 -0.29
C LEU A 121 -5.84 -1.55 -0.92
N GLU A 122 -6.93 -1.10 -0.28
CA GLU A 122 -8.29 -1.40 -0.73
C GLU A 122 -8.53 -0.99 -2.18
N ARG A 123 -8.01 0.18 -2.60
CA ARG A 123 -8.23 0.73 -3.94
C ARG A 123 -7.05 0.55 -4.90
N ALA A 124 -5.86 0.27 -4.38
CA ALA A 124 -4.67 0.09 -5.22
C ALA A 124 -4.88 -1.05 -6.25
N GLY A 125 -4.79 -0.70 -7.54
CA GLY A 125 -5.04 -1.60 -8.66
C GLY A 125 -6.52 -1.86 -9.00
N ARG A 126 -7.46 -1.20 -8.29
CA ARG A 126 -8.91 -1.22 -8.59
C ARG A 126 -9.42 0.09 -9.19
N ILE A 127 -8.73 1.19 -8.91
CA ILE A 127 -9.02 2.52 -9.45
C ILE A 127 -7.89 2.99 -10.38
N ASP A 128 -8.20 3.93 -11.26
CA ASP A 128 -7.21 4.77 -11.92
C ASP A 128 -6.63 5.78 -10.92
N PRO A 129 -5.35 5.67 -10.53
CA PRO A 129 -4.74 6.56 -9.54
C PRO A 129 -4.56 8.00 -10.04
N GLU A 130 -4.78 8.28 -11.33
CA GLU A 130 -4.69 9.63 -11.92
C GLU A 130 -6.07 10.29 -12.09
N ASN A 131 -7.15 9.60 -11.66
CA ASN A 131 -8.52 10.10 -11.72
C ASN A 131 -9.14 10.25 -10.32
N ILE A 132 -9.22 11.49 -9.83
CA ILE A 132 -9.82 11.81 -8.53
C ILE A 132 -11.29 11.37 -8.41
N GLU A 133 -12.06 11.36 -9.50
CA GLU A 133 -13.48 10.96 -9.45
C GLU A 133 -13.65 9.47 -9.11
N GLU A 134 -12.69 8.63 -9.50
CA GLU A 134 -12.68 7.22 -9.09
C GLU A 134 -12.42 7.07 -7.60
N TYR A 135 -11.53 7.89 -7.03
CA TYR A 135 -11.32 7.92 -5.58
C TYR A 135 -12.61 8.31 -4.84
N ILE A 136 -13.29 9.38 -5.29
CA ILE A 136 -14.55 9.86 -4.71
C ILE A 136 -15.66 8.81 -4.80
N THR A 137 -15.79 8.14 -5.95
CA THR A 137 -16.80 7.08 -6.16
C THR A 137 -16.59 5.88 -5.21
N HIS A 138 -15.37 5.71 -4.68
CA HIS A 138 -15.01 4.71 -3.69
C HIS A 138 -14.90 5.29 -2.26
N ASN A 139 -15.78 6.25 -1.93
CA ASN A 139 -15.88 6.92 -0.62
C ASN A 139 -14.68 7.79 -0.23
N GLY A 140 -13.85 8.15 -1.20
CA GLY A 140 -12.73 9.07 -0.99
C GLY A 140 -13.21 10.45 -0.54
N TYR A 141 -12.48 11.06 0.40
CA TYR A 141 -12.79 12.35 1.04
C TYR A 141 -14.05 12.40 1.91
N GLU A 142 -14.80 11.30 2.03
CA GLU A 142 -15.96 11.24 2.94
C GLU A 142 -15.53 11.39 4.40
N ALA A 143 -14.41 10.76 4.79
CA ALA A 143 -13.90 10.85 6.15
C ALA A 143 -13.40 12.27 6.47
N LEU A 144 -12.71 12.91 5.52
CA LEU A 144 -12.32 14.32 5.66
C LEU A 144 -13.53 15.25 5.76
N GLY A 145 -14.53 15.06 4.90
CA GLY A 145 -15.77 15.82 4.95
C GLY A 145 -16.43 15.73 6.32
N LYS A 146 -16.65 14.51 6.81
CA LYS A 146 -17.24 14.24 8.14
C LYS A 146 -16.42 14.86 9.28
N ALA A 147 -15.09 14.72 9.24
CA ALA A 147 -14.22 15.27 10.26
C ALA A 147 -14.35 16.80 10.36
N LEU A 148 -14.46 17.48 9.22
CA LEU A 148 -14.50 18.94 9.15
C LEU A 148 -15.88 19.53 9.46
N THR A 149 -16.96 18.80 9.19
CA THR A 149 -18.33 19.32 9.33
C THR A 149 -19.04 18.85 10.60
N GLU A 150 -18.69 17.67 11.13
CA GLU A 150 -19.45 17.02 12.22
C GLU A 150 -18.60 16.77 13.48
N MET A 151 -17.29 16.92 13.40
CA MET A 151 -16.39 16.53 14.48
C MET A 151 -15.53 17.70 14.97
N THR A 152 -15.02 17.57 16.19
CA THR A 152 -13.89 18.36 16.66
C THR A 152 -12.56 17.62 16.42
N PRO A 153 -11.43 18.32 16.37
CA PRO A 153 -10.12 17.66 16.23
C PRO A 153 -9.83 16.66 17.36
N GLU A 154 -10.29 16.93 18.59
CA GLU A 154 -10.18 16.01 19.72
C GLU A 154 -10.95 14.71 19.47
N GLN A 155 -12.16 14.79 18.91
CA GLN A 155 -12.95 13.60 18.55
C GLN A 155 -12.26 12.78 17.45
N VAL A 156 -11.60 13.43 16.49
CA VAL A 156 -10.79 12.72 15.48
C VAL A 156 -9.64 11.96 16.16
N ILE A 157 -8.93 12.59 17.09
CA ILE A 157 -7.87 11.93 17.87
C ILE A 157 -8.41 10.74 18.67
N GLU A 158 -9.59 10.87 19.29
CA GLU A 158 -10.25 9.77 20.03
C GLU A 158 -10.63 8.59 19.14
N ILE A 159 -11.04 8.83 17.89
CA ILE A 159 -11.28 7.74 16.92
C ILE A 159 -9.98 6.99 16.63
N VAL A 160 -8.87 7.71 16.42
CA VAL A 160 -7.55 7.11 16.19
C VAL A 160 -7.03 6.38 17.44
N GLU A 161 -7.39 6.85 18.64
CA GLU A 161 -7.10 6.15 19.88
C GLU A 161 -7.85 4.82 19.96
N LYS A 162 -9.16 4.85 19.70
CA LYS A 162 -10.02 3.65 19.70
C LYS A 162 -9.64 2.62 18.63
N SER A 163 -9.08 3.05 17.50
CA SER A 163 -8.62 2.14 16.45
C SER A 163 -7.35 1.37 16.83
N GLY A 164 -6.60 1.82 17.84
CA GLY A 164 -5.34 1.22 18.23
C GLY A 164 -4.21 1.43 17.21
N LEU A 165 -4.34 2.41 16.30
CA LEU A 165 -3.36 2.63 15.24
C LEU A 165 -1.97 2.95 15.79
N GLN A 166 -0.98 2.18 15.32
CA GLN A 166 0.43 2.33 15.64
C GLN A 166 1.23 2.78 14.41
N GLY A 167 2.34 3.45 14.65
CA GLY A 167 3.26 3.88 13.59
C GLY A 167 3.80 2.68 12.79
N ARG A 168 3.66 2.74 11.47
CA ARG A 168 4.05 1.66 10.53
C ARG A 168 5.48 1.77 9.99
N GLY A 169 6.25 2.74 10.46
CA GLY A 169 7.69 2.87 10.17
C GLY A 169 8.59 2.13 11.17
N GLY A 170 8.14 1.01 11.74
CA GLY A 170 8.94 0.16 12.63
C GLY A 170 8.78 0.42 14.14
N ALA A 171 8.78 1.68 14.59
CA ALA A 171 8.78 2.00 16.02
C ALA A 171 7.48 1.67 16.79
N GLY A 172 6.37 1.43 16.10
CA GLY A 172 5.10 1.01 16.71
C GLY A 172 4.46 2.03 17.67
N PHE A 173 4.91 3.28 17.68
CA PHE A 173 4.40 4.30 18.60
C PHE A 173 2.92 4.63 18.32
N PRO A 174 2.04 4.75 19.34
CA PRO A 174 0.63 5.04 19.12
C PRO A 174 0.41 6.39 18.42
N VAL A 175 -0.32 6.38 17.30
CA VAL A 175 -0.49 7.57 16.44
C VAL A 175 -1.27 8.66 17.17
N TRP A 176 -2.37 8.29 17.85
CA TRP A 176 -3.19 9.23 18.61
C TRP A 176 -2.39 9.99 19.67
N ARG A 177 -1.42 9.33 20.32
CA ARG A 177 -0.60 9.92 21.36
C ARG A 177 0.35 10.95 20.77
N LYS A 178 0.97 10.65 19.63
CA LYS A 178 1.79 11.60 18.87
C LYS A 178 0.96 12.83 18.48
N TRP A 179 -0.25 12.62 17.95
CA TRP A 179 -1.14 13.72 17.56
C TRP A 179 -1.57 14.57 18.75
N LYS A 180 -1.89 13.96 19.89
CA LYS A 180 -2.24 14.66 21.13
C LYS A 180 -1.09 15.56 21.63
N PHE A 181 0.15 15.09 21.55
CA PHE A 181 1.32 15.90 21.90
C PHE A 181 1.51 17.09 20.97
N VAL A 182 1.41 16.88 19.66
CA VAL A 182 1.54 17.99 18.68
C VAL A 182 0.41 19.00 18.87
N ARG A 183 -0.82 18.54 19.12
CA ARG A 183 -1.96 19.42 19.37
C ARG A 183 -1.77 20.26 20.64
N GLY A 184 -1.29 19.65 21.72
CA GLY A 184 -1.04 20.33 23.00
C GLY A 184 0.24 21.17 23.05
N ALA A 185 1.13 21.05 22.06
CA ALA A 185 2.35 21.84 22.00
C ALA A 185 2.05 23.32 21.75
N ALA A 186 2.79 24.19 22.45
CA ALA A 186 2.76 25.63 22.24
C ALA A 186 3.38 26.00 20.88
N GLY A 187 2.83 27.04 20.25
CA GLY A 187 3.26 27.53 18.94
C GLY A 187 2.08 27.63 17.98
N ASP A 188 2.10 28.69 17.17
CA ASP A 188 0.99 29.02 16.26
C ASP A 188 1.04 28.24 14.95
N LYS A 189 2.22 27.70 14.60
CA LYS A 189 2.45 26.98 13.34
C LYS A 189 2.86 25.54 13.62
N LYS A 190 2.18 24.62 12.95
CA LYS A 190 2.39 23.17 13.04
C LYS A 190 2.40 22.59 11.64
N TYR A 191 3.06 21.45 11.51
CA TYR A 191 3.27 20.78 10.23
C TYR A 191 2.94 19.30 10.31
N VAL A 192 2.46 18.73 9.21
CA VAL A 192 2.38 17.28 9.00
C VAL A 192 3.47 16.87 8.04
N VAL A 193 4.28 15.88 8.41
CA VAL A 193 5.32 15.35 7.52
C VAL A 193 5.03 13.89 7.20
N CYS A 194 4.86 13.58 5.93
CA CYS A 194 4.83 12.24 5.39
C CYS A 194 6.25 11.84 4.99
N ASN A 195 6.76 10.80 5.64
CA ASN A 195 8.05 10.21 5.27
C ASN A 195 7.78 9.09 4.25
N ALA A 196 8.12 9.35 2.99
CA ALA A 196 8.02 8.44 1.85
C ALA A 196 9.41 8.08 1.26
N ASP A 197 10.43 8.02 2.12
CA ASP A 197 11.80 7.65 1.74
C ASP A 197 11.99 6.14 1.52
N GLU A 198 11.16 5.29 2.17
CA GLU A 198 11.17 3.82 2.09
C GLU A 198 12.56 3.23 1.74
N SER A 199 13.55 3.47 2.62
CA SER A 199 14.97 3.23 2.34
C SER A 199 15.46 1.83 2.75
N GLU A 200 14.64 1.04 3.44
CA GLU A 200 14.96 -0.33 3.79
C GLU A 200 14.97 -1.27 2.55
N PRO A 201 16.02 -2.08 2.34
CA PRO A 201 16.02 -3.06 1.26
C PRO A 201 14.85 -4.05 1.37
N GLY A 202 14.07 -4.22 0.29
CA GLY A 202 12.95 -5.15 0.23
C GLY A 202 11.59 -4.57 0.66
N THR A 203 11.51 -3.30 1.07
CA THR A 203 10.23 -2.61 1.31
C THR A 203 9.79 -1.84 0.05
N PHE A 204 8.52 -1.99 -0.29
CA PHE A 204 7.87 -1.31 -1.42
C PHE A 204 6.39 -1.02 -1.11
N LYS A 205 5.99 -1.14 0.16
CA LYS A 205 4.61 -0.98 0.63
C LYS A 205 4.15 0.46 0.46
N ASP A 206 5.03 1.43 0.71
CA ASP A 206 4.71 2.84 0.63
C ASP A 206 4.62 3.23 -0.85
N ARG A 207 5.55 2.73 -1.67
CA ARG A 207 5.51 2.90 -3.13
C ARG A 207 4.17 2.45 -3.74
N ILE A 208 3.65 1.29 -3.36
CA ILE A 208 2.36 0.80 -3.89
C ILE A 208 1.21 1.76 -3.57
N VAL A 209 1.17 2.31 -2.36
CA VAL A 209 0.13 3.28 -1.97
C VAL A 209 0.29 4.58 -2.74
N LEU A 210 1.50 5.12 -2.80
CA LEU A 210 1.77 6.40 -3.46
C LEU A 210 1.53 6.34 -4.98
N GLU A 211 1.80 5.19 -5.60
CA GLU A 211 1.55 4.99 -7.04
C GLU A 211 0.11 4.57 -7.33
N GLY A 212 -0.53 3.79 -6.46
CA GLY A 212 -1.81 3.13 -6.72
C GLY A 212 -3.05 3.79 -6.12
N ASP A 213 -2.88 4.63 -5.10
CA ASP A 213 -3.96 5.37 -4.44
C ASP A 213 -3.43 6.68 -3.82
N PRO A 214 -2.90 7.64 -4.60
CA PRO A 214 -2.23 8.83 -4.06
C PRO A 214 -3.16 9.70 -3.21
N HIS A 215 -4.45 9.77 -3.54
CA HIS A 215 -5.41 10.60 -2.80
C HIS A 215 -5.64 10.13 -1.36
N VAL A 216 -5.48 8.83 -1.04
CA VAL A 216 -5.58 8.36 0.35
C VAL A 216 -4.50 8.98 1.24
N VAL A 217 -3.31 9.23 0.68
CA VAL A 217 -2.21 9.88 1.39
C VAL A 217 -2.56 11.35 1.65
N LEU A 218 -3.07 12.04 0.64
CA LEU A 218 -3.46 13.45 0.75
C LEU A 218 -4.60 13.65 1.74
N GLU A 219 -5.66 12.84 1.65
CA GLU A 219 -6.79 12.87 2.58
C GLU A 219 -6.33 12.60 4.03
N SER A 220 -5.48 11.58 4.22
CA SER A 220 -4.94 11.23 5.53
C SER A 220 -4.08 12.36 6.12
N MET A 221 -3.30 13.06 5.28
CA MET A 221 -2.51 14.20 5.71
C MET A 221 -3.40 15.39 6.11
N ALA A 222 -4.47 15.67 5.35
CA ALA A 222 -5.43 16.71 5.69
C ALA A 222 -6.18 16.40 7.00
N LEU A 223 -6.59 15.14 7.20
CA LEU A 223 -7.19 14.68 8.46
C LEU A 223 -6.24 14.84 9.64
N ALA A 224 -4.96 14.46 9.46
CA ALA A 224 -3.93 14.65 10.47
C ALA A 224 -3.70 16.14 10.76
N GLY A 225 -3.66 16.97 9.71
CA GLY A 225 -3.51 18.43 9.81
C GLY A 225 -4.62 19.05 10.63
N TYR A 226 -5.87 18.70 10.33
CA TYR A 226 -7.04 19.12 11.08
C TYR A 226 -6.96 18.69 12.54
N ALA A 227 -6.64 17.42 12.80
CA ALA A 227 -6.53 16.87 14.14
C ALA A 227 -5.48 17.61 15.00
N VAL A 228 -4.31 17.91 14.45
CA VAL A 228 -3.21 18.53 15.21
C VAL A 228 -3.21 20.06 15.17
N GLY A 229 -4.02 20.68 14.30
CA GLY A 229 -4.04 22.12 14.06
C GLY A 229 -2.89 22.59 13.18
N ALA A 230 -2.50 21.81 12.17
CA ALA A 230 -1.55 22.19 11.14
C ALA A 230 -2.28 22.58 9.85
N ASP A 231 -1.76 23.59 9.16
CA ASP A 231 -2.26 24.10 7.88
C ASP A 231 -1.29 23.81 6.71
N GLU A 232 -0.16 23.17 6.99
CA GLU A 232 0.84 22.78 6.00
C GLU A 232 1.32 21.34 6.20
N GLY A 233 1.49 20.65 5.08
CA GLY A 233 1.99 19.29 4.98
C GLY A 233 3.18 19.21 4.03
N TYR A 234 4.15 18.34 4.35
CA TYR A 234 5.28 18.03 3.48
C TYR A 234 5.33 16.52 3.23
N ILE A 235 5.45 16.13 1.97
CA ILE A 235 5.77 14.75 1.57
C ILE A 235 7.23 14.73 1.18
N TYR A 236 8.06 14.09 1.99
CA TYR A 236 9.44 13.82 1.64
C TYR A 236 9.49 12.49 0.87
N ILE A 237 9.83 12.55 -0.42
CA ILE A 237 9.88 11.37 -1.29
C ILE A 237 11.29 11.19 -1.87
N ARG A 238 11.78 9.95 -1.85
CA ARG A 238 13.09 9.63 -2.42
C ARG A 238 13.14 9.88 -3.92
N GLY A 239 14.31 10.24 -4.44
CA GLY A 239 14.51 10.57 -5.85
C GLY A 239 14.25 9.42 -6.83
N GLU A 240 14.34 8.17 -6.36
CA GLU A 240 14.13 6.96 -7.17
C GLU A 240 12.64 6.72 -7.49
N TYR A 241 11.71 7.33 -6.74
CA TYR A 241 10.27 7.13 -6.89
C TYR A 241 9.66 8.14 -7.88
N GLY A 242 10.22 8.19 -9.08
CA GLY A 242 9.84 9.17 -10.10
C GLY A 242 8.37 9.07 -10.58
N LEU A 243 7.76 7.88 -10.55
CA LEU A 243 6.33 7.72 -10.88
C LEU A 243 5.43 8.23 -9.75
N ALA A 244 5.69 7.79 -8.52
CA ALA A 244 4.97 8.25 -7.34
C ALA A 244 5.03 9.78 -7.19
N TYR A 245 6.19 10.41 -7.42
CA TYR A 245 6.32 11.87 -7.40
C TYR A 245 5.35 12.54 -8.38
N LYS A 246 5.29 12.04 -9.63
CA LYS A 246 4.42 12.60 -10.67
C LYS A 246 2.95 12.44 -10.30
N ARG A 247 2.56 11.28 -9.81
CA ARG A 247 1.17 10.98 -9.41
C ARG A 247 0.73 11.78 -8.21
N LEU A 248 1.57 11.90 -7.18
CA LEU A 248 1.28 12.74 -6.03
C LEU A 248 1.14 14.20 -6.42
N LYS A 249 2.03 14.70 -7.29
CA LYS A 249 1.93 16.07 -7.77
C LYS A 249 0.61 16.32 -8.52
N HIS A 250 0.24 15.42 -9.43
CA HIS A 250 -1.03 15.47 -10.16
C HIS A 250 -2.23 15.36 -9.21
N ALA A 251 -2.19 14.46 -8.23
CA ALA A 251 -3.24 14.29 -7.24
C ALA A 251 -3.39 15.52 -6.33
N ILE A 252 -2.30 16.22 -5.99
CA ILE A 252 -2.34 17.50 -5.25
C ILE A 252 -3.06 18.55 -6.08
N GLU A 253 -2.68 18.70 -7.36
CA GLU A 253 -3.33 19.65 -8.28
C GLU A 253 -4.84 19.37 -8.39
N GLN A 254 -5.24 18.11 -8.61
CA GLN A 254 -6.65 17.71 -8.64
C GLN A 254 -7.38 17.98 -7.32
N ALA A 255 -6.75 17.67 -6.18
CA ALA A 255 -7.37 17.88 -4.88
C ALA A 255 -7.56 19.37 -4.55
N GLU A 256 -6.65 20.24 -4.99
CA GLU A 256 -6.80 21.69 -4.90
C GLU A 256 -7.92 22.20 -5.83
N GLU A 257 -7.98 21.72 -7.08
CA GLU A 257 -9.03 22.09 -8.04
C GLU A 257 -10.44 21.70 -7.57
N PHE A 258 -10.58 20.52 -6.95
CA PHE A 258 -11.86 20.03 -6.42
C PHE A 258 -12.17 20.58 -5.01
N GLY A 259 -11.27 21.35 -4.40
CA GLY A 259 -11.48 21.97 -3.08
C GLY A 259 -11.35 21.01 -1.88
N PHE A 260 -10.65 19.88 -2.06
CA PHE A 260 -10.27 18.96 -0.99
C PHE A 260 -8.93 19.30 -0.32
N LEU A 261 -8.13 20.16 -0.97
CA LEU A 261 -6.94 20.81 -0.41
C LEU A 261 -7.01 22.32 -0.67
N GLY A 262 -6.11 23.06 -0.02
CA GLY A 262 -6.01 24.50 -0.16
C GLY A 262 -6.77 25.24 0.93
N LYS A 263 -7.59 26.22 0.54
CA LYS A 263 -8.27 27.12 1.48
C LYS A 263 -9.74 26.77 1.64
N ASN A 264 -10.25 26.94 2.86
CA ASN A 264 -11.66 26.76 3.23
C ASN A 264 -12.22 25.42 2.75
N ILE A 265 -11.50 24.33 3.02
CA ILE A 265 -11.83 22.98 2.56
C ILE A 265 -13.24 22.63 3.06
N PHE A 266 -14.13 22.16 2.17
CA PHE A 266 -15.57 21.93 2.45
C PHE A 266 -16.33 23.16 2.98
N ASN A 267 -15.94 24.38 2.62
CA ASN A 267 -16.46 25.63 3.18
C ASN A 267 -16.33 25.71 4.72
N SER A 268 -15.36 24.99 5.28
CA SER A 268 -14.97 25.13 6.68
C SER A 268 -13.96 26.28 6.85
N ASN A 269 -13.48 26.48 8.08
CA ASN A 269 -12.36 27.40 8.37
C ASN A 269 -11.00 26.71 8.28
N PHE A 270 -10.95 25.45 7.86
CA PHE A 270 -9.71 24.68 7.77
C PHE A 270 -9.04 24.89 6.41
N ASN A 271 -7.74 25.19 6.46
CA ASN A 271 -6.87 25.31 5.30
C ASN A 271 -5.78 24.24 5.43
N PHE A 272 -5.39 23.61 4.32
CA PHE A 272 -4.30 22.66 4.32
C PHE A 272 -3.61 22.62 2.95
N HIS A 273 -2.33 22.97 2.92
CA HIS A 273 -1.50 22.92 1.72
C HIS A 273 -0.48 21.79 1.83
N ILE A 274 -0.22 21.08 0.73
CA ILE A 274 0.77 20.00 0.69
C ILE A 274 1.90 20.38 -0.27
N HIS A 275 3.13 20.20 0.19
CA HIS A 275 4.34 20.45 -0.57
C HIS A 275 5.13 19.15 -0.77
N MET A 276 5.64 18.94 -1.98
CA MET A 276 6.54 17.83 -2.30
C MET A 276 7.99 18.25 -2.04
N HIS A 277 8.76 17.41 -1.33
CA HIS A 277 10.19 17.56 -1.11
C HIS A 277 10.95 16.32 -1.58
#